data_AF-A0A3S0QJB9-F1
#
_entry.id   AF-A0A3S0QJB9-F1
#
_cell.length_a   1.000
_cell.length_b   1.000
_cell.length_c   1.000
_cell.angle_alpha   90.00
_cell.angle_beta   90.00
_cell.angle_gamma   90.00
#
_symmetry.space_group_name_H-M   'P 1'
#
loop_
_entity.id
_entity.type
_entity.pdbx_description
1 polymer ?
#
loop_
_entity_poly.entity_id
_entity_poly.type
_entity_poly.pdbx_seq_one_letter_code
_entity_poly.pdbx_strand_id
1 'polypeptide(L)' 'MNRLRINYIVDKLINDEKYRQYKISILADECGFSSHSKFAAVFKAVTDYSPSAYIKYLDVENQSDKDARFHEND' A
#
# COMPACT_ATOMS: atom_id res chain seq x y z
N MET A 1 -4.60 -19.45 0.98
CA MET A 1 -3.30 -19.13 1.62
C MET A 1 -2.74 -17.78 1.20
N ASN A 2 -2.57 -17.48 -0.09
CA ASN A 2 -1.88 -16.24 -0.50
C ASN A 2 -2.70 -14.95 -0.27
N ARG A 3 -4.04 -15.01 -0.34
CA ARG A 3 -4.92 -13.85 -0.08
C ARG A 3 -4.79 -13.32 1.36
N LEU A 4 -4.67 -14.21 2.34
CA LEU A 4 -4.56 -13.84 3.76
C LEU A 4 -3.28 -13.02 4.02
N ARG A 5 -2.17 -13.43 3.38
CA ARG A 5 -0.88 -12.73 3.46
C ARG A 5 -0.93 -11.34 2.83
N ILE A 6 -1.61 -11.20 1.69
CA ILE A 6 -1.82 -9.88 1.08
C ILE A 6 -2.70 -9.00 1.98
N ASN A 7 -3.79 -9.53 2.51
CA ASN A 7 -4.63 -8.74 3.43
C ASN A 7 -3.85 -8.27 4.67
N TYR A 8 -2.95 -9.10 5.20
CA TYR A 8 -2.08 -8.71 6.30
C TYR A 8 -1.18 -7.52 5.97
N ILE A 9 -0.49 -7.54 4.81
CA ILE A 9 0.38 -6.42 4.43
C ILE A 9 -0.41 -5.18 4.05
N VAL A 10 -1.60 -5.33 3.47
CA VAL A 10 -2.52 -4.23 3.15
C VAL A 10 -3.00 -3.56 4.43
N ASP A 11 -3.41 -4.33 5.43
CA ASP A 11 -3.81 -3.81 6.73
C ASP A 11 -2.67 -3.04 7.40
N LYS A 12 -1.43 -3.56 7.34
CA LYS A 12 -0.26 -2.83 7.82
C LYS A 12 0.04 -1.55 7.03
N LEU A 13 -0.13 -1.56 5.71
CA LEU A 13 0.07 -0.35 4.90
C LEU A 13 -0.90 0.77 5.27
N ILE A 14 -2.14 0.41 5.63
CA ILE A 14 -3.19 1.32 6.10
C ILE A 14 -2.87 1.81 7.52
N ASN A 15 -2.65 0.88 8.46
CA ASN A 15 -2.46 1.20 9.88
C ASN A 15 -1.08 1.80 10.21
N ASP A 16 -0.05 1.44 9.46
CA ASP A 16 1.35 1.66 9.83
C ASP A 16 2.11 2.33 8.67
N GLU A 17 2.24 3.64 8.75
CA GLU A 17 2.80 4.47 7.68
C GLU A 17 4.26 4.10 7.33
N LYS A 18 4.99 3.47 8.25
CA LYS A 18 6.33 2.93 8.01
C LYS A 18 6.34 1.92 6.87
N TYR A 19 5.26 1.15 6.71
CA TYR A 19 5.14 0.18 5.64
C TYR A 19 5.04 0.83 4.26
N ARG A 20 4.52 2.06 4.19
CA ARG A 20 4.46 2.84 2.95
C ARG A 20 5.85 3.29 2.50
N GLN A 21 6.82 3.38 3.41
CA GLN A 21 8.21 3.72 3.12
C GLN A 21 9.06 2.49 2.76
N TYR A 22 8.56 1.27 2.98
CA TYR A 22 9.30 0.06 2.64
C TYR A 22 9.29 -0.22 1.14
N LYS A 23 10.41 -0.79 0.67
CA LYS A 23 10.54 -1.25 -0.71
C LYS A 23 9.63 -2.46 -0.94
N ILE A 24 9.07 -2.57 -2.15
CA ILE A 24 8.24 -3.72 -2.57
C ILE A 24 8.96 -5.06 -2.35
N SER A 25 10.29 -5.09 -2.49
CA SER A 25 11.08 -6.29 -2.21
C SER A 25 11.00 -6.75 -0.75
N ILE A 26 10.93 -5.82 0.20
CA ILE A 26 10.81 -6.12 1.63
C ILE A 26 9.39 -6.61 1.94
N LEU A 27 8.38 -5.95 1.37
CA LEU A 27 6.97 -6.36 1.52
C LEU A 27 6.73 -7.77 0.97
N ALA A 28 7.38 -8.09 -0.16
CA ALA A 28 7.33 -9.42 -0.74
C ALA A 28 7.99 -10.47 0.17
N ASP A 29 9.13 -10.13 0.77
CA ASP A 29 9.86 -11.00 1.70
C ASP A 29 9.07 -11.28 2.99
N GLU A 30 8.47 -10.25 3.61
CA GLU A 30 7.56 -10.38 4.76
C GLU A 30 6.36 -11.28 4.45
N CYS A 31 5.82 -11.18 3.23
CA CYS A 31 4.73 -12.04 2.78
C CYS A 31 5.21 -13.45 2.37
N GLY A 32 6.51 -13.76 2.49
CA GLY A 32 7.11 -15.04 2.13
C GLY A 32 7.06 -15.34 0.63
N PHE A 33 7.15 -14.30 -0.22
CA PHE A 33 7.28 -14.45 -1.66
C PHE A 33 8.76 -14.42 -2.06
N SER A 34 9.17 -15.43 -2.82
CA SER A 34 10.53 -15.52 -3.37
C SER A 34 10.83 -14.48 -4.45
N SER A 35 9.83 -13.73 -4.93
CA SER A 35 10.01 -12.74 -6.00
C SER A 35 8.97 -11.62 -5.93
N HIS A 36 9.42 -10.39 -6.14
CA HIS A 36 8.56 -9.20 -6.19
C HIS A 36 7.51 -9.28 -7.30
N SER A 37 7.79 -9.94 -8.44
CA SER A 37 6.83 -10.09 -9.54
C SER A 37 5.64 -10.97 -9.13
N LYS A 38 5.90 -12.05 -8.39
CA LYS A 38 4.87 -12.96 -7.89
C LYS A 38 4.04 -12.29 -6.80
N PHE A 39 4.69 -11.53 -5.92
CA PHE A 39 4.02 -10.67 -4.96
C PHE A 39 3.10 -9.66 -5.67
N ALA A 40 3.60 -8.89 -6.63
CA ALA A 40 2.83 -7.86 -7.33
C ALA A 40 1.62 -8.44 -8.09
N ALA A 41 1.77 -9.59 -8.74
CA ALA A 41 0.68 -10.26 -9.44
C ALA A 41 -0.44 -10.69 -8.46
N VAL A 42 -0.07 -11.28 -7.32
CA VAL A 42 -1.06 -11.71 -6.32
C VAL A 42 -1.64 -10.51 -5.57
N PHE A 43 -0.82 -9.50 -5.28
CA PHE A 43 -1.25 -8.26 -4.65
C PHE A 43 -2.33 -7.58 -5.50
N LYS A 44 -2.04 -7.38 -6.79
CA LYS A 44 -3.01 -6.82 -7.74
C LYS A 44 -4.26 -7.70 -7.88
N ALA A 45 -4.14 -9.02 -7.84
CA ALA A 45 -5.31 -9.91 -7.89
C ALA A 45 -6.19 -9.88 -6.61
N VAL A 46 -5.73 -9.24 -5.55
CA VAL A 46 -6.45 -9.11 -4.27
C VAL A 46 -6.94 -7.68 -4.06
N THR A 47 -6.12 -6.68 -4.37
CA THR A 47 -6.42 -5.26 -4.15
C THR A 47 -6.87 -4.53 -5.41
N ASP A 48 -6.83 -5.18 -6.57
CA ASP A 48 -7.00 -4.58 -7.92
C ASP A 48 -5.95 -3.53 -8.31
N TYR A 49 -5.10 -3.11 -7.37
CA TYR A 49 -4.05 -2.11 -7.56
C TYR A 49 -2.65 -2.74 -7.50
N SER A 50 -1.70 -2.15 -8.22
CA SER A 50 -0.28 -2.48 -8.03
C SER A 50 0.20 -2.00 -6.65
N PRO A 51 1.12 -2.71 -5.98
CA PRO A 51 1.55 -2.33 -4.63
C PRO A 51 2.15 -0.92 -4.56
N SER A 52 2.89 -0.50 -5.60
CA SER A 52 3.39 0.87 -5.72
C SER A 52 2.28 1.92 -5.91
N ALA A 53 1.23 1.58 -6.66
CA ALA A 53 0.07 2.46 -6.84
C ALA A 53 -0.74 2.57 -5.54
N TYR A 54 -0.89 1.45 -4.82
CA TYR A 54 -1.60 1.40 -3.54
C TYR A 54 -0.89 2.21 -2.45
N ILE A 55 0.44 2.08 -2.34
CA ILE A 55 1.25 2.91 -1.43
C ILE A 55 1.06 4.40 -1.75
N LYS A 56 1.14 4.77 -3.04
CA LYS A 56 0.94 6.16 -3.47
C LYS A 56 -0.47 6.66 -3.14
N TYR A 57 -1.49 5.82 -3.33
CA TYR A 57 -2.87 6.15 -2.97
C TYR A 57 -3.00 6.44 -1.46
N LEU A 58 -2.43 5.58 -0.61
CA LEU A 58 -2.46 5.78 0.85
C LEU A 58 -1.68 7.02 1.32
N ASP A 59 -0.59 7.36 0.62
CA ASP A 59 0.19 8.59 0.87
C ASP A 59 -0.65 9.85 0.56
N VAL A 60 -1.38 9.82 -0.56
CA VAL A 60 -2.30 10.91 -0.96
C VAL A 60 -3.50 11.00 -0.03
N GLU A 61 -4.08 9.86 0.38
CA GLU A 61 -5.24 9.83 1.28
C GLU A 61 -4.90 10.42 2.66
N ASN A 62 -3.67 10.20 3.17
CA ASN A 62 -3.18 10.86 4.39
C ASN A 62 -2.90 12.36 4.23
N GLN A 63 -2.67 12.85 3.00
CA GLN A 63 -2.55 14.28 2.73
C GLN A 63 -3.91 14.95 2.51
N SER A 64 -4.96 14.19 2.21
CA SER A 64 -6.30 14.71 1.91
C SER A 64 -7.00 15.29 3.14
N ASP A 65 -6.61 14.90 4.36
CA ASP A 65 -7.12 15.51 5.60
C ASP A 65 -6.47 16.88 5.92
N LYS A 66 -5.39 17.25 5.20
CA LYS A 66 -4.70 18.55 5.36
C LYS A 66 -5.07 19.60 4.32
N ASP A 67 -5.69 19.22 3.20
CA ASP A 67 -6.04 20.18 2.13
C ASP A 67 -7.47 20.72 2.20
N ALA A 68 -8.30 20.27 3.16
CA ALA A 68 -9.60 20.89 3.44
C ALA A 68 -9.50 22.20 4.24
N ARG A 69 -8.30 22.78 4.39
CA ARG A 69 -8.06 23.99 5.17
C ARG A 69 -7.11 24.99 4.50
N PHE A 70 -7.28 25.33 3.23
CA PHE A 70 -6.80 26.63 2.75
C PHE A 70 -7.80 27.29 1.78
N HIS A 71 -8.51 28.31 2.32
CA HIS A 71 -9.17 29.50 1.74
C HIS A 71 -10.22 29.28 0.63
N GLU A 72 -11.52 29.47 0.85
CA GLU A 72 -12.23 30.73 1.16
C GLU A 72 -11.69 31.95 0.38
N ASN A 73 -12.49 32.42 -0.60
CA ASN A 73 -12.55 33.75 -1.20
C ASN A 73 -11.28 34.34 -1.85
N ASP A 74 -11.27 34.44 -3.19
CA ASP A 74 -11.36 35.71 -3.94
C ASP A 74 -11.79 35.42 -5.40
#